data_AF-A0A2S4WKB9-F1
#
_entry.id   AF-A0A2S4WKB9-F1
#
_cell.length_a   1.000
_cell.length_b   1.000
_cell.length_c   1.000
_cell.angle_alpha   90.00
_cell.angle_beta   90.00
_cell.angle_gamma   90.00
#
_symmetry.space_group_name_H-M   'P 1'
#
loop_
_entity.id
_entity.type
_entity.pdbx_description
1 polymer ?
#
loop_
_entity_poly.entity_id
_entity_poly.type
_entity_poly.pdbx_seq_one_letter_code
_entity_poly.pdbx_strand_id
1 'polypeptide(L)'
;MADQTSTTTASYKIRLNSTNYLGWIVQMQAKFRQLGCLDVILGRSIKPEEPDKQATWTEKNETAYFAIIDHVNIEHMTLIGGAVPPNQQFDGRFVWTFLKSKYAANDDVAKLVALEAFNELEFTTIPAFITTSFRDIITMGFAAENFESLLRRLENYGAQNRIGTDLDNRPDQAALLTLS
;
A
#
# COMPACT_ATOMS: atom_id res chain seq x y z
N MET A 1 -20.34 27.41 42.51
CA MET A 1 -19.04 26.92 41.99
C MET A 1 -19.37 26.11 40.75
N ALA A 2 -18.84 26.52 39.60
CA ALA A 2 -19.22 25.97 38.30
C ALA A 2 -18.67 24.55 38.12
N ASP A 3 -19.58 23.64 37.78
CA ASP A 3 -19.29 22.27 37.38
C ASP A 3 -18.67 22.29 35.98
N GLN A 4 -17.38 21.95 35.89
CA GLN A 4 -16.68 21.83 34.61
C GLN A 4 -17.11 20.53 33.95
N THR A 5 -18.10 20.64 33.07
CA THR A 5 -18.47 19.59 32.11
C THR A 5 -17.28 19.36 31.17
N SER A 6 -16.41 18.44 31.57
CA SER A 6 -15.39 17.86 30.68
C SER A 6 -16.11 17.15 29.55
N THR A 7 -16.24 17.82 28.41
CA THR A 7 -16.82 17.26 27.19
C THR A 7 -15.79 16.28 26.63
N THR A 8 -15.78 15.05 27.15
CA THR A 8 -15.02 13.95 26.57
C THR A 8 -15.61 13.65 25.20
N THR A 9 -15.06 14.29 24.18
CA THR A 9 -15.35 13.95 22.78
C THR A 9 -14.89 12.51 22.61
N ALA A 10 -15.83 11.58 22.45
CA ALA A 10 -15.52 10.18 22.17
C ALA A 10 -14.66 10.12 20.91
N SER A 11 -13.35 9.88 21.07
CA SER A 11 -12.41 9.73 19.97
C SER A 11 -12.75 8.44 19.23
N TYR A 12 -13.51 8.56 18.14
CA TYR A 12 -13.85 7.44 17.28
C TYR A 12 -12.63 7.05 16.45
N LYS A 13 -11.82 6.13 16.99
CA LYS A 13 -10.64 5.60 16.30
C LYS A 13 -11.06 4.60 15.23
N ILE A 14 -10.78 4.90 13.96
CA ILE A 14 -11.21 4.06 12.84
C ILE A 14 -10.18 2.95 12.53
N ARG A 15 -10.67 1.77 12.14
CA ARG A 15 -9.85 0.74 11.50
C ARG A 15 -9.81 1.00 9.99
N LEU A 16 -8.66 1.36 9.45
CA LEU A 16 -8.51 1.63 8.01
C LEU A 16 -8.55 0.34 7.19
N ASN A 17 -9.32 0.37 6.10
CA ASN A 17 -9.43 -0.69 5.09
C ASN A 17 -9.68 -0.06 3.71
N SER A 18 -9.70 -0.87 2.65
CA SER A 18 -9.90 -0.39 1.27
C SER A 18 -11.17 0.45 1.09
N THR A 19 -12.26 0.08 1.78
CA THR A 19 -13.58 0.69 1.60
C THR A 19 -13.70 2.05 2.29
N ASN A 20 -13.02 2.27 3.42
CA ASN A 20 -13.12 3.52 4.18
C ASN A 20 -11.92 4.45 4.04
N TYR A 21 -10.84 4.00 3.40
CA TYR A 21 -9.59 4.74 3.31
C TYR A 21 -9.73 6.06 2.56
N LEU A 22 -10.44 6.09 1.43
CA LEU A 22 -10.66 7.32 0.66
C LEU A 22 -11.45 8.37 1.45
N GLY A 23 -12.50 7.93 2.15
CA GLY A 23 -13.26 8.80 3.04
C GLY A 23 -12.40 9.37 4.18
N TRP A 24 -11.55 8.53 4.77
CA TRP A 24 -10.60 8.94 5.79
C TRP A 24 -9.56 9.95 5.26
N ILE A 25 -9.04 9.78 4.04
CA ILE A 25 -8.13 10.77 3.42
C ILE A 25 -8.77 12.15 3.42
N VAL A 26 -10.02 12.26 2.95
CA VAL A 26 -10.71 13.55 2.82
C VAL A 26 -10.92 14.18 4.20
N GLN A 27 -11.33 13.39 5.19
CA GLN A 27 -11.48 13.85 6.58
C GLN A 27 -10.16 14.36 7.17
N MET A 28 -9.08 13.61 6.99
CA MET A 28 -7.76 14.01 7.51
C MET A 28 -7.20 15.24 6.80
N GLN A 29 -7.37 15.36 5.48
CA GLN A 29 -6.96 16.56 4.75
C GLN A 29 -7.71 17.81 5.22
N ALA A 30 -9.02 17.71 5.48
CA ALA A 30 -9.79 18.80 6.06
C ALA A 30 -9.25 19.17 7.46
N LYS A 31 -8.95 18.17 8.29
CA LYS A 31 -8.38 18.37 9.61
C LYS A 31 -6.99 19.03 9.57
N PHE A 32 -6.09 18.59 8.69
CA PHE A 32 -4.78 19.22 8.52
C PHE A 32 -4.87 20.65 8.02
N ARG A 33 -5.91 20.98 7.23
CA ARG A 33 -6.15 22.37 6.81
C ARG A 33 -6.60 23.22 7.98
N GLN A 34 -7.48 22.71 8.85
CA GLN A 34 -7.86 23.40 10.09
C GLN A 34 -6.66 23.61 11.03
N LEU A 35 -5.75 22.63 11.09
CA LEU A 35 -4.53 22.70 11.90
C LEU A 35 -3.37 23.47 11.23
N GLY A 36 -3.55 23.98 10.01
CA GLY A 36 -2.52 24.75 9.30
C GLY A 36 -1.26 23.96 8.90
N CYS A 37 -1.34 22.62 8.89
CA CYS A 37 -0.22 21.71 8.59
C CYS A 37 -0.37 20.96 7.26
N LEU A 38 -1.46 21.16 6.50
CA LEU A 38 -1.72 20.43 5.26
C LEU A 38 -0.58 20.56 4.23
N ASP A 39 0.00 21.75 4.04
CA ASP A 39 1.07 21.94 3.05
C ASP A 39 2.37 21.24 3.43
N VAL A 40 2.63 21.04 4.73
CA VAL A 40 3.74 20.21 5.23
C VAL A 40 3.50 18.74 4.86
N ILE A 41 2.29 18.24 5.10
CA ILE A 41 1.92 16.84 4.86
C ILE A 41 1.86 16.46 3.39
N LEU A 42 1.38 17.38 2.55
CA LEU A 42 1.38 17.20 1.09
C LEU A 42 2.76 17.41 0.47
N GLY A 43 3.78 17.75 1.27
CA GLY A 43 5.14 17.99 0.79
C GLY A 43 5.31 19.26 -0.05
N ARG A 44 4.34 20.17 0.00
CA ARG A 44 4.38 21.47 -0.69
C ARG A 44 5.28 22.46 0.04
N SER A 45 5.37 22.34 1.36
CA SER A 45 6.32 23.07 2.18
C SER A 45 7.58 22.24 2.39
N ILE A 46 8.69 22.70 1.84
CA ILE A 46 10.02 22.15 2.11
C ILE A 46 10.46 22.59 3.52
N LYS A 47 11.23 21.74 4.23
CA LYS A 47 11.79 22.07 5.54
C LYS A 47 12.76 23.25 5.41
N PRO A 48 12.50 24.39 6.08
CA PRO A 48 13.38 25.57 5.99
C PRO A 48 14.74 25.34 6.66
N GLU A 49 15.76 26.09 6.22
CA GLU A 49 17.09 26.14 6.86
C GLU A 49 17.16 27.16 8.00
N GLU A 50 16.31 28.19 7.96
CA GLU A 50 16.24 29.18 9.04
C GLU A 50 15.68 28.56 10.33
N PRO A 51 16.37 28.68 11.48
CA PRO A 51 16.01 27.96 12.71
C PRO A 51 14.57 28.20 13.18
N ASP A 52 14.11 29.45 13.16
CA ASP A 52 12.77 29.82 13.64
C ASP A 52 11.67 29.23 12.74
N LYS A 53 11.86 29.29 11.42
CA LYS A 53 10.91 28.73 10.45
C LYS A 53 10.97 27.19 10.45
N GLN A 54 12.13 26.61 10.71
CA GLN A 54 12.31 25.17 10.86
C GLN A 54 11.57 24.64 12.09
N ALA A 55 11.62 25.36 13.22
CA ALA A 55 10.89 25.01 14.42
C ALA A 55 9.37 24.98 14.16
N THR A 56 8.82 26.04 13.58
CA THR A 56 7.40 26.09 13.20
C THR A 56 7.01 25.00 12.19
N TRP A 57 7.88 24.68 11.23
CA TRP A 57 7.63 23.59 10.28
C TRP A 57 7.58 22.24 10.99
N THR A 58 8.50 22.01 11.93
CA THR A 58 8.61 20.75 12.68
C THR A 58 7.40 20.57 13.59
N GLU A 59 7.00 21.62 14.31
CA GLU A 59 5.79 21.62 15.13
C GLU A 59 4.53 21.28 14.31
N LYS A 60 4.39 21.84 13.11
CA LYS A 60 3.28 21.50 12.20
C LYS A 60 3.34 20.04 11.74
N ASN A 61 4.53 19.50 11.50
CA ASN A 61 4.70 18.11 11.11
C ASN A 61 4.31 17.15 12.26
N GLU A 62 4.74 17.45 13.48
CA GLU A 62 4.39 16.68 14.69
C GLU A 62 2.90 16.79 15.01
N THR A 63 2.31 17.99 14.88
CA THR A 63 0.87 18.20 15.04
C THR A 63 0.06 17.28 14.12
N ALA A 64 0.50 17.13 12.87
CA ALA A 64 -0.14 16.22 11.94
C ALA A 64 0.04 14.75 12.34
N TYR A 65 1.22 14.36 12.85
CA TYR A 65 1.45 13.02 13.39
C TYR A 65 0.43 12.68 14.49
N PHE A 66 0.30 13.54 15.51
CA PHE A 66 -0.65 13.31 16.60
C PHE A 66 -2.10 13.23 16.09
N ALA A 67 -2.47 14.11 15.15
CA ALA A 67 -3.80 14.07 14.54
C ALA A 67 -4.08 12.73 13.84
N ILE A 68 -3.10 12.12 13.17
CA ILE A 68 -3.24 10.79 12.56
C ILE A 68 -3.41 9.73 13.64
N ILE A 69 -2.53 9.70 14.65
CA ILE A 69 -2.55 8.71 15.73
C ILE A 69 -3.88 8.74 16.51
N ASP A 70 -4.45 9.92 16.71
CA ASP A 70 -5.74 10.08 17.35
C ASP A 70 -6.90 9.55 16.51
N HIS A 71 -6.72 9.45 15.19
CA HIS A 71 -7.79 9.11 14.22
C HIS A 71 -7.67 7.70 13.68
N VAL A 72 -6.72 6.89 14.15
CA VAL A 72 -6.56 5.49 13.76
C VAL A 72 -6.63 4.56 14.97
N ASN A 73 -7.09 3.33 14.76
CA ASN A 73 -7.18 2.34 15.82
C ASN A 73 -5.82 1.75 16.22
N ILE A 74 -5.82 0.97 17.30
CA ILE A 74 -4.61 0.36 17.86
C ILE A 74 -3.85 -0.52 16.87
N GLU A 75 -4.52 -1.24 15.97
CA GLU A 75 -3.85 -2.06 14.94
C GLU A 75 -2.98 -1.19 14.02
N HIS A 76 -3.51 -0.04 13.57
CA HIS A 76 -2.76 0.89 12.74
C HIS A 76 -1.69 1.64 13.51
N MET A 77 -1.91 1.92 14.81
CA MET A 77 -0.86 2.48 15.67
C MET A 77 0.33 1.52 15.80
N THR A 78 0.08 0.22 16.02
CA THR A 78 1.13 -0.81 16.08
C THR A 78 1.86 -0.94 14.74
N LEU A 79 1.11 -0.90 13.63
CA LEU A 79 1.69 -0.91 12.29
C LEU A 79 2.61 0.30 12.05
N ILE A 80 2.17 1.49 12.43
CA ILE A 80 2.97 2.72 12.35
C ILE A 80 4.22 2.58 13.21
N GLY A 81 4.08 2.13 14.46
CA GLY A 81 5.20 1.93 15.39
C GLY A 81 6.26 0.94 14.89
N GLY A 82 5.85 -0.09 14.12
CA GLY A 82 6.78 -1.04 13.49
C GLY A 82 7.41 -0.55 12.19
N ALA A 83 6.78 0.39 11.48
CA ALA A 83 7.23 0.87 10.17
C ALA A 83 8.06 2.16 10.23
N VAL A 84 7.89 2.97 11.28
CA VAL A 84 8.58 4.25 11.44
C VAL A 84 10.00 4.01 11.97
N PRO A 85 11.06 4.38 11.21
CA PRO A 85 12.42 4.26 11.70
C PRO A 85 12.71 5.31 12.79
N PRO A 86 13.73 5.10 13.65
CA PRO A 86 13.99 5.98 14.80
C PRO A 86 14.22 7.46 14.44
N ASN A 87 14.78 7.73 13.26
CA ASN A 87 15.04 9.07 12.75
C ASN A 87 13.82 9.77 12.12
N GLN A 88 12.67 9.11 12.10
CA GLN A 88 11.39 9.62 11.58
C GLN A 88 10.29 9.56 12.64
N GLN A 89 10.65 9.41 13.93
CA GLN A 89 9.69 9.48 15.01
C GLN A 89 8.95 10.82 15.00
N PHE A 90 7.64 10.75 15.25
CA PHE A 90 6.74 11.91 15.21
C PHE A 90 6.64 12.62 13.84
N ASP A 91 7.13 11.99 12.76
CA ASP A 91 7.03 12.56 11.42
C ASP A 91 5.66 12.29 10.79
N GLY A 92 4.78 13.30 10.83
CA GLY A 92 3.43 13.21 10.27
C GLY A 92 3.42 12.98 8.76
N ARG A 93 4.35 13.58 8.03
CA ARG A 93 4.48 13.42 6.57
C ARG A 93 4.91 12.01 6.20
N PHE A 94 5.85 11.44 6.94
CA PHE A 94 6.27 10.05 6.75
C PHE A 94 5.09 9.11 6.95
N VAL A 95 4.39 9.23 8.09
CA VAL A 95 3.24 8.36 8.42
C VAL A 95 2.11 8.51 7.40
N TRP A 96 1.80 9.73 6.97
CA TRP A 96 0.82 9.99 5.92
C TRP A 96 1.18 9.30 4.61
N THR A 97 2.44 9.43 4.17
CA THR A 97 2.93 8.81 2.93
C THR A 97 2.93 7.29 3.03
N PHE A 98 3.34 6.75 4.19
CA PHE A 98 3.31 5.32 4.47
C PHE A 98 1.89 4.74 4.38
N LEU A 99 0.91 5.38 5.03
CA LEU A 99 -0.48 4.94 4.96
C LEU A 99 -1.02 5.07 3.53
N LYS A 100 -0.73 6.16 2.81
CA LYS A 100 -1.06 6.28 1.38
C LYS A 100 -0.50 5.14 0.56
N SER A 101 0.78 4.82 0.72
CA SER A 101 1.40 3.71 0.00
C SER A 101 0.76 2.37 0.33
N LYS A 102 0.41 2.13 1.60
CA LYS A 102 -0.23 0.88 2.03
C LYS A 102 -1.59 0.64 1.35
N TYR A 103 -2.36 1.70 1.13
CA TYR A 103 -3.70 1.61 0.55
C TYR A 103 -3.77 2.01 -0.92
N ALA A 104 -2.68 2.48 -1.53
CA ALA A 104 -2.60 2.81 -2.95
C ALA A 104 -2.87 1.60 -3.87
N ALA A 105 -2.55 0.39 -3.43
CA ALA A 105 -2.84 -0.85 -4.18
C ALA A 105 -4.33 -1.26 -4.18
N ASN A 106 -5.17 -0.55 -3.42
CA ASN A 106 -6.60 -0.83 -3.29
C ASN A 106 -7.48 0.30 -3.86
N ASP A 107 -6.94 1.09 -4.78
CA ASP A 107 -7.75 2.00 -5.59
C ASP A 107 -8.65 1.17 -6.52
N ASP A 108 -9.94 1.06 -6.18
CA ASP A 108 -10.91 0.37 -7.01
C ASP A 108 -11.03 1.02 -8.40
N VAL A 109 -10.67 2.31 -8.53
CA VAL A 109 -10.54 2.99 -9.83
C VAL A 109 -9.34 2.46 -10.60
N ALA A 110 -8.17 2.29 -9.95
CA ALA A 110 -7.01 1.68 -10.60
C ALA A 110 -7.25 0.20 -10.96
N LYS A 111 -7.99 -0.55 -10.14
CA LYS A 111 -8.43 -1.92 -10.47
C LYS A 111 -9.41 -1.94 -11.64
N LEU A 112 -10.37 -1.02 -11.69
CA LEU A 112 -11.32 -0.88 -12.80
C LEU A 112 -10.59 -0.53 -14.09
N VAL A 113 -9.68 0.45 -14.05
CA VAL A 113 -8.85 0.85 -15.20
C VAL A 113 -7.94 -0.29 -15.64
N ALA A 114 -7.34 -1.03 -14.70
CA ALA A 114 -6.55 -2.21 -15.03
C ALA A 114 -7.40 -3.34 -15.63
N LEU A 115 -8.64 -3.53 -15.16
CA LEU A 115 -9.58 -4.51 -15.70
C LEU A 115 -10.10 -4.10 -17.08
N GLU A 116 -10.37 -2.81 -17.30
CA GLU A 116 -10.78 -2.24 -18.58
C GLU A 116 -9.64 -2.36 -19.60
N ALA A 117 -8.42 -1.97 -19.21
CA ALA A 117 -7.22 -2.18 -20.02
C ALA A 117 -6.97 -3.66 -20.31
N PHE A 118 -7.23 -4.55 -19.34
CA PHE A 118 -7.11 -6.00 -19.54
C PHE A 118 -8.17 -6.56 -20.50
N ASN A 119 -9.40 -6.05 -20.44
CA ASN A 119 -10.48 -6.43 -21.37
C ASN A 119 -10.26 -5.91 -22.79
N GLU A 120 -9.53 -4.80 -22.96
CA GLU A 120 -9.17 -4.25 -24.27
C GLU A 120 -8.03 -5.00 -24.97
N LEU A 121 -7.35 -5.92 -24.27
CA LEU A 121 -6.27 -6.70 -24.86
C LEU A 121 -6.83 -7.86 -25.70
N GLU A 122 -6.87 -7.67 -27.02
CA GLU A 122 -7.12 -8.77 -27.96
C GLU A 122 -5.84 -9.61 -28.15
N PHE A 123 -5.76 -10.74 -27.44
CA PHE A 123 -4.71 -11.71 -27.67
C PHE A 123 -5.19 -12.83 -28.59
N THR A 124 -4.46 -13.05 -29.67
CA THR A 124 -4.75 -14.11 -30.63
C THR A 124 -4.21 -15.48 -30.19
N THR A 125 -3.40 -15.54 -29.12
CA THR A 125 -2.90 -16.81 -28.54
C THR A 125 -2.64 -16.70 -27.02
N ILE A 126 -2.88 -17.79 -26.29
CA ILE A 126 -2.67 -17.91 -24.83
C ILE A 126 -1.22 -17.58 -24.39
N PRO A 127 -0.16 -17.98 -25.12
CA PRO A 127 1.21 -17.63 -24.74
C PRO A 127 1.48 -16.12 -24.75
N ALA A 128 0.96 -15.39 -25.74
CA ALA A 128 1.11 -13.93 -25.83
C ALA A 128 0.39 -13.20 -24.68
N PHE A 129 -0.76 -13.73 -24.27
CA PHE A 129 -1.52 -13.25 -23.10
C PHE A 129 -0.73 -13.41 -21.80
N ILE A 130 -0.13 -14.59 -21.57
CA ILE A 130 0.62 -14.86 -20.34
C ILE A 130 1.87 -13.99 -20.25
N THR A 131 2.64 -13.85 -21.34
CA THR A 131 3.88 -13.06 -21.34
C THR A 131 3.63 -11.57 -21.14
N THR A 132 2.57 -11.01 -21.72
CA THR A 132 2.30 -9.57 -21.67
C THR A 132 1.59 -9.17 -20.38
N SER A 133 0.54 -9.91 -19.98
CA SER A 133 -0.22 -9.62 -18.76
C SER A 133 0.65 -9.73 -17.50
N PHE A 134 1.51 -10.76 -17.40
CA PHE A 134 2.44 -10.88 -16.27
C PHE A 134 3.47 -9.74 -16.26
N ARG A 135 3.99 -9.35 -17.43
CA ARG A 135 4.97 -8.27 -17.55
C ARG A 135 4.40 -6.94 -17.08
N ASP A 136 3.20 -6.57 -17.52
CA ASP A 136 2.60 -5.27 -17.19
C ASP A 136 2.15 -5.19 -15.72
N ILE A 137 1.58 -6.28 -15.18
CA ILE A 137 1.20 -6.39 -13.75
C ILE A 137 2.44 -6.26 -12.85
N ILE A 138 3.55 -6.91 -13.21
CA ILE A 138 4.81 -6.83 -12.47
C ILE A 138 5.41 -5.42 -12.55
N THR A 139 5.38 -4.79 -13.73
CA THR A 139 5.92 -3.44 -13.94
C THR A 139 5.16 -2.37 -13.16
N MET A 140 3.85 -2.53 -12.98
CA MET A 140 3.03 -1.62 -12.18
C MET A 140 3.13 -1.86 -10.66
N GLY A 141 3.40 -3.09 -10.20
CA GLY A 141 3.41 -3.46 -8.78
C GLY A 141 4.78 -3.52 -8.10
N PHE A 142 5.87 -3.69 -8.87
CA PHE A 142 7.23 -3.89 -8.35
C PHE A 142 8.23 -2.99 -9.09
N ALA A 143 8.14 -1.67 -8.88
CA ALA A 143 9.00 -0.69 -9.56
C ALA A 143 10.52 -0.86 -9.31
N ALA A 144 10.93 -1.70 -8.34
CA ALA A 144 12.33 -1.91 -7.96
C ALA A 144 12.95 -3.23 -8.44
N GLU A 145 12.16 -4.20 -8.94
CA GLU A 145 12.67 -5.49 -9.43
C GLU A 145 12.34 -5.66 -10.92
N ASN A 146 13.32 -6.07 -11.73
CA ASN A 146 13.06 -6.41 -13.12
C ASN A 146 12.41 -7.81 -13.24
N PHE A 147 11.70 -8.02 -14.34
CA PHE A 147 10.96 -9.25 -14.63
C PHE A 147 11.80 -10.52 -14.41
N GLU A 148 13.04 -10.53 -14.91
CA GLU A 148 13.94 -11.68 -14.80
C GLU A 148 14.27 -12.08 -13.36
N SER A 149 14.49 -11.07 -12.50
CA SER A 149 14.80 -11.32 -11.09
C SER A 149 13.61 -11.94 -10.34
N LEU A 150 12.41 -11.49 -10.70
CA LEU A 150 11.17 -11.98 -10.10
C LEU A 150 10.79 -13.37 -10.65
N LEU A 151 10.94 -13.59 -11.96
CA LEU A 151 10.77 -14.90 -12.60
C LEU A 151 11.67 -15.94 -11.95
N ARG A 152 12.96 -15.63 -11.81
CA ARG A 152 13.94 -16.52 -11.16
C ARG A 152 13.57 -16.82 -9.71
N ARG A 153 12.99 -15.85 -8.98
CA ARG A 153 12.53 -16.06 -7.60
C ARG A 153 11.31 -16.98 -7.56
N LEU A 154 10.35 -16.81 -8.48
CA LEU A 154 9.18 -17.67 -8.60
C LEU A 154 9.56 -19.11 -8.99
N GLU A 155 10.51 -19.27 -9.93
CA GLU A 155 11.06 -20.58 -10.30
C GLU A 155 11.74 -21.26 -9.10
N ASN A 156 12.53 -20.50 -8.33
CA ASN A 156 13.13 -21.00 -7.09
C ASN A 156 12.07 -21.42 -6.05
N TYR A 157 10.99 -20.64 -5.89
CA TYR A 157 9.88 -21.01 -5.03
C TYR A 157 9.15 -22.27 -5.53
N GLY A 158 8.94 -22.42 -6.83
CA GLY A 158 8.33 -23.61 -7.42
C GLY A 158 9.17 -24.87 -7.16
N ALA A 159 10.48 -24.78 -7.37
CA ALA A 159 11.43 -25.86 -7.09
C ALA A 159 11.48 -26.22 -5.59
N GLN A 160 11.51 -25.20 -4.71
CA GLN A 160 11.52 -25.40 -3.25
C GLN A 160 10.23 -26.05 -2.74
N ASN A 161 9.09 -25.72 -3.33
CA ASN A 161 7.80 -26.30 -2.97
C ASN A 161 7.49 -27.60 -3.72
N ARG A 162 8.45 -28.16 -4.48
CA ARG A 162 8.28 -29.36 -5.32
C ARG A 162 7.06 -29.28 -6.24
N ILE A 163 6.73 -28.07 -6.70
CA ILE A 163 5.69 -27.84 -7.70
C ILE A 163 6.31 -28.20 -9.05
N GLY A 164 6.38 -29.49 -9.34
CA GLY A 164 6.78 -30.02 -10.64
C GLY A 164 5.60 -29.99 -11.60
N THR A 165 5.88 -29.77 -12.89
CA THR A 165 4.92 -30.06 -13.96
C THR A 165 4.61 -31.55 -13.92
N ASP A 166 3.40 -31.92 -13.52
CA ASP A 166 2.83 -33.27 -13.52
C ASP A 166 2.68 -33.87 -14.94
N LEU A 167 3.54 -33.50 -15.89
CA LEU A 167 3.63 -34.08 -17.22
C LEU A 167 4.46 -35.37 -17.25
N ASP A 168 5.26 -35.65 -16.21
CA ASP A 168 6.02 -36.92 -16.07
C ASP A 168 5.24 -38.04 -15.37
N ASN A 169 4.01 -37.78 -14.89
CA ASN A 169 3.16 -38.78 -14.22
C ASN A 169 2.04 -39.34 -15.11
N ARG A 170 2.19 -39.32 -16.45
CA ARG A 170 1.32 -40.15 -17.29
C ARG A 170 1.83 -41.59 -17.19
N PRO A 171 1.03 -42.56 -16.69
CA PRO A 171 1.38 -43.96 -16.87
C PRO A 171 1.49 -44.21 -18.39
N ASP A 172 2.61 -44.79 -18.81
CA ASP A 172 2.89 -45.14 -20.20
C ASP A 172 1.68 -45.83 -20.85
N GLN A 173 0.98 -45.11 -21.72
CA GLN A 173 -0.07 -45.69 -22.56
C GLN A 173 0.50 -46.66 -23.63
N ALA A 174 1.81 -46.94 -23.59
CA ALA A 174 2.47 -47.93 -24.43
C ALA A 174 2.30 -49.38 -23.95
N ALA A 175 1.80 -49.62 -22.73
CA ALA A 175 1.66 -50.99 -22.19
C ALA A 175 0.32 -51.70 -22.52
N LEU A 176 -0.64 -51.02 -23.19
CA LEU A 176 -1.98 -51.57 -23.47
C LEU A 176 -2.14 -52.25 -24.84
N LEU A 177 -1.06 -52.37 -25.63
CA LEU A 177 -1.09 -52.98 -26.98
C LEU A 177 -0.29 -54.28 -27.12
N THR A 178 0.21 -54.87 -26.03
CA THR A 178 0.98 -56.14 -26.08
C THR A 178 0.27 -57.36 -25.51
N LEU A 179 -1.07 -57.36 -25.47
CA LEU A 179 -1.84 -58.59 -25.24
C LEU A 179 -2.84 -58.78 -26.39
N SER A 180 -2.32 -59.37 -27.46
CA SER A 180 -3.07 -60.09 -28.49
C SER A 180 -2.39 -61.44 -28.71
#